data_AF-W2P1L6-F1
#
_entry.id   AF-W2P1L6-F1
#
_cell.length_a   1.000
_cell.length_b   1.000
_cell.length_c   1.000
_cell.angle_alpha   90.00
_cell.angle_beta   90.00
_cell.angle_gamma   90.00
#
_symmetry.space_group_name_H-M   'P 1'
#
loop_
_entity.id
_entity.type
_entity.pdbx_description
1 polymer ?
#
loop_
_entity_poly.entity_id
_entity_poly.type
_entity_poly.pdbx_seq_one_letter_code
_entity_poly.pdbx_strand_id
1 'polypeptide(L)'
;MLYFSWDFTKNANAWHHRSDPRGSKWGYQKLLDAAKCCGGLRARRLNVVDCRHLADRRVEITGPVDRKMVINALNSGSKCYMADFEDSTAPTWFNQVDGQVNLIDAVRKTISYTHPQTGK
;
A
#
# COMPACT_ATOMS: atom_id res chain seq x y z
N MET A 1 16.48 29.92 10.28
CA MET A 1 15.48 28.97 9.74
C MET A 1 16.23 27.68 9.42
N LEU A 2 16.15 26.66 10.30
CA LEU A 2 16.86 25.39 10.12
C LEU A 2 15.91 24.38 9.48
N TYR A 3 16.19 24.00 8.23
CA TYR A 3 15.49 22.89 7.57
C TYR A 3 16.02 21.56 8.13
N PHE A 4 15.25 20.92 9.00
CA PHE A 4 15.44 19.49 9.29
C PHE A 4 14.93 18.70 8.08
N SER A 5 15.84 18.26 7.22
CA SER A 5 15.53 17.33 6.13
C SER A 5 15.41 15.91 6.71
N TRP A 6 14.18 15.39 6.79
CA TRP A 6 13.92 13.98 7.04
C TRP A 6 14.09 13.21 5.73
N ASP A 7 15.26 12.59 5.56
CA ASP A 7 15.54 11.72 4.42
C ASP A 7 15.01 10.31 4.69
N PHE A 8 13.79 10.03 4.21
CA PHE A 8 13.16 8.71 4.35
C PHE A 8 13.95 7.59 3.67
N THR A 9 14.75 7.90 2.63
CA THR A 9 15.57 6.92 1.92
C THR A 9 16.66 6.35 2.82
N LYS A 10 17.32 7.20 3.61
CA LYS A 10 18.35 6.75 4.58
C LYS A 10 17.78 5.78 5.61
N ASN A 11 16.59 6.08 6.12
CA ASN A 11 15.93 5.21 7.09
C ASN A 11 15.53 3.88 6.45
N ALA A 12 14.93 3.88 5.26
CA ALA A 12 14.53 2.68 4.55
C ALA A 12 15.74 1.75 4.28
N ASN A 13 16.85 2.30 3.81
CA ASN A 13 18.08 1.53 3.58
C ASN A 13 18.63 0.95 4.89
N ALA A 14 18.65 1.73 5.97
CA ALA A 14 19.07 1.24 7.29
C ALA A 14 18.19 0.08 7.79
N TRP A 15 16.88 0.11 7.52
CA TRP A 15 15.99 -1.01 7.81
C TRP A 15 16.29 -2.24 6.95
N HIS A 16 16.50 -2.07 5.64
CA HIS A 16 16.84 -3.19 4.77
C HIS A 16 18.12 -3.93 5.23
N HIS A 17 19.16 -3.18 5.61
CA HIS A 17 20.38 -3.77 6.16
C HIS A 17 20.19 -4.50 7.51
N ARG A 18 19.29 -4.02 8.36
CA ARG A 18 18.94 -4.71 9.63
C ARG A 18 18.15 -5.99 9.40
N SER A 19 17.38 -6.05 8.32
CA SER A 19 16.51 -7.17 7.99
C SER A 19 17.18 -8.26 7.17
N ASP A 20 18.42 -8.08 6.69
CA ASP A 20 19.14 -9.09 5.90
C ASP A 20 19.37 -10.38 6.73
N PRO A 21 18.73 -11.50 6.37
CA PRO A 21 18.85 -12.75 7.13
C PRO A 21 20.24 -13.39 7.01
N ARG A 22 21.08 -12.96 6.06
CA ARG A 22 22.46 -13.47 5.88
C ARG A 22 23.44 -12.92 6.92
N GLY A 23 23.11 -11.79 7.57
CA GLY A 23 23.98 -11.12 8.54
C GLY A 23 23.74 -11.52 10.00
N SER A 24 22.60 -12.13 10.35
CA SER A 24 22.36 -12.57 11.72
C SER A 24 21.34 -13.71 11.80
N LYS A 25 21.68 -14.76 12.58
CA LYS A 25 20.74 -15.83 12.92
C LYS A 25 19.59 -15.23 13.74
N TRP A 26 18.40 -15.12 13.15
CA TRP A 26 17.16 -14.82 13.84
C TRP A 26 16.75 -16.04 14.68
N GLY A 27 17.42 -16.25 15.82
CA GLY A 27 17.01 -17.25 16.80
C GLY A 27 15.72 -16.82 17.49
N TYR A 28 14.81 -17.77 17.71
CA TYR A 28 13.50 -17.58 18.36
C TYR A 28 13.56 -16.71 19.63
N GLN A 29 14.64 -16.87 20.43
CA GLN A 29 14.85 -16.10 21.66
C GLN A 29 15.03 -14.58 21.42
N LYS A 30 15.75 -14.16 20.36
CA LYS A 30 15.95 -12.74 20.04
C LYS A 30 14.65 -12.05 19.59
N LEU A 31 13.76 -12.78 18.92
CA LEU A 31 12.43 -12.28 18.53
C LEU A 31 11.55 -12.03 19.76
N LEU A 32 11.57 -12.94 20.73
CA LEU A 32 10.84 -12.78 21.99
C LEU A 32 11.36 -11.60 22.82
N ASP A 33 12.68 -11.38 22.82
CA ASP A 33 13.29 -10.26 23.57
C ASP A 33 12.99 -8.90 22.94
N ALA A 34 12.90 -8.79 21.61
CA ALA A 34 12.45 -7.56 20.92
C ALA A 34 11.02 -7.16 21.32
N ALA A 35 10.12 -8.14 21.49
CA ALA A 35 8.75 -7.89 21.91
C ALA A 35 8.64 -7.38 23.36
N LYS A 36 9.60 -7.71 24.24
CA LYS A 36 9.61 -7.26 25.66
C LYS A 36 9.85 -5.76 25.80
N CYS A 37 10.65 -5.16 24.91
CA CYS A 37 10.93 -3.71 24.92
C CYS A 37 9.64 -2.87 24.77
N CYS A 38 8.63 -3.41 24.10
CA CYS A 38 7.34 -2.75 23.86
C CYS A 38 6.33 -2.89 25.02
N GLY A 39 6.70 -3.47 26.17
CA GLY A 39 5.78 -3.72 27.28
C GLY A 39 5.03 -2.48 27.77
N GLY A 40 5.69 -1.31 27.78
CA GLY A 40 5.09 -0.04 28.16
C GLY A 40 4.02 0.47 27.19
N LEU A 41 4.07 0.08 25.91
CA LEU A 41 3.01 0.40 24.93
C LEU A 41 1.80 -0.50 25.12
N ARG A 42 2.01 -1.80 25.39
CA ARG A 42 0.92 -2.76 25.64
C ARG A 42 0.15 -2.47 26.93
N ALA A 43 0.81 -1.89 27.93
CA ALA A 43 0.20 -1.51 29.19
C ALA A 43 -0.65 -0.23 29.12
N ARG A 44 -0.66 0.48 27.99
CA ARG A 44 -1.40 1.73 27.80
C ARG A 44 -2.64 1.51 26.94
N ARG A 45 -3.73 2.18 27.30
CA ARG A 45 -4.92 2.24 26.44
C ARG A 45 -4.73 3.33 25.38
N LEU A 46 -4.18 2.92 24.24
CA LEU A 46 -4.03 3.76 23.05
C LEU A 46 -5.06 3.34 22.01
N ASN A 47 -5.69 4.30 21.35
CA ASN A 47 -6.56 4.03 20.20
C ASN A 47 -5.86 4.54 18.93
N VAL A 48 -6.01 3.80 17.84
CA VAL A 48 -5.70 4.33 16.51
C VAL A 48 -6.70 5.46 16.21
N VAL A 49 -6.27 6.47 15.45
CA VAL A 49 -7.13 7.58 15.02
C VAL A 49 -8.36 7.04 14.29
N ASP A 50 -9.54 7.56 14.63
CA ASP A 50 -10.79 7.17 14.00
C ASP A 50 -10.87 7.64 12.53
N CYS A 51 -11.39 6.78 11.66
CA CYS A 51 -11.60 7.07 10.24
C CYS A 51 -12.94 6.51 9.77
N ARG A 52 -13.96 7.39 9.73
CA ARG A 52 -15.35 7.01 9.41
C ARG A 52 -15.52 6.38 8.04
N HIS A 53 -14.74 6.82 7.04
CA HIS A 53 -14.81 6.27 5.67
C HIS A 53 -14.27 4.83 5.57
N LEU A 54 -13.54 4.37 6.59
CA LEU A 54 -12.96 3.03 6.66
C LEU A 54 -13.65 2.15 7.72
N ALA A 55 -14.81 2.57 8.24
CA ALA A 55 -15.55 1.83 9.25
C ALA A 55 -16.21 0.55 8.69
N ASP A 56 -16.69 0.60 7.43
CA ASP A 56 -17.30 -0.54 6.73
C ASP A 56 -16.37 -1.06 5.64
N ARG A 57 -15.57 -2.08 5.97
CA ARG A 57 -14.62 -2.76 5.07
C ARG A 57 -14.97 -4.23 4.87
N ARG A 58 -16.27 -4.57 4.89
CA ARG A 58 -16.76 -5.95 4.83
C ARG A 58 -16.31 -6.73 3.58
N VAL A 59 -16.08 -6.02 2.47
CA VAL A 59 -15.61 -6.60 1.20
C VAL A 59 -14.66 -5.59 0.56
N GLU A 60 -13.46 -6.07 0.25
CA GLU A 60 -12.43 -5.33 -0.47
C GLU A 60 -12.05 -6.11 -1.72
N ILE A 61 -11.96 -5.41 -2.84
CA ILE A 61 -11.45 -5.97 -4.09
C ILE A 61 -10.01 -5.50 -4.30
N THR A 62 -9.16 -6.38 -4.80
CA THR A 62 -7.76 -6.08 -5.10
C THR A 62 -7.51 -6.32 -6.58
N GLY A 63 -6.63 -5.53 -7.20
CA GLY A 63 -6.32 -5.73 -8.60
C GLY A 63 -5.31 -4.73 -9.15
N PRO A 64 -4.82 -4.99 -10.37
CA PRO A 64 -3.80 -4.18 -11.01
C PRO A 64 -4.35 -2.82 -11.43
N VAL A 65 -3.42 -1.90 -11.68
CA VAL A 65 -3.71 -0.50 -12.03
C VAL A 65 -4.00 -0.26 -13.52
N ASP A 66 -4.32 -1.32 -14.26
CA ASP A 66 -4.79 -1.24 -15.63
C ASP A 66 -6.14 -0.51 -15.73
N ARG A 67 -6.29 0.34 -16.75
CA ARG A 67 -7.43 1.27 -16.86
C ARG A 67 -8.79 0.57 -16.81
N LYS A 68 -8.95 -0.54 -17.53
CA LYS A 68 -10.17 -1.37 -17.51
C LYS A 68 -10.42 -2.00 -16.13
N MET A 69 -9.37 -2.48 -15.47
CA MET A 69 -9.48 -3.16 -14.18
C MET A 69 -9.83 -2.19 -13.06
N VAL A 70 -9.25 -0.98 -13.06
CA VAL A 70 -9.62 0.10 -12.13
C VAL A 70 -11.12 0.43 -12.25
N ILE A 71 -11.63 0.57 -13.47
CA ILE A 71 -13.06 0.84 -13.71
C ILE A 71 -13.92 -0.31 -13.19
N ASN A 72 -13.57 -1.56 -13.52
CA ASN A 72 -14.32 -2.74 -13.09
C ASN A 72 -14.33 -2.89 -11.57
N ALA A 73 -13.19 -2.65 -10.91
CA ALA A 73 -13.05 -2.73 -9.47
C ALA A 73 -13.92 -1.68 -8.76
N LEU A 74 -13.89 -0.42 -9.22
CA LEU A 74 -14.71 0.65 -8.67
C LEU A 74 -16.22 0.42 -8.88
N ASN A 75 -16.59 -0.27 -9.97
CA ASN A 75 -17.99 -0.62 -10.27
C ASN A 75 -18.43 -1.97 -9.68
N SER A 76 -17.58 -2.69 -8.97
CA SER A 76 -17.86 -4.04 -8.45
C SER A 76 -18.87 -4.08 -7.29
N GLY A 77 -19.16 -2.93 -6.67
CA GLY A 77 -19.95 -2.85 -5.44
C GLY A 77 -19.18 -3.19 -4.15
N SER A 78 -17.88 -3.46 -4.24
CA SER A 78 -16.99 -3.56 -3.06
C SER A 78 -16.95 -2.24 -2.27
N LYS A 79 -16.67 -2.32 -0.97
CA LYS A 79 -16.53 -1.11 -0.13
C LYS A 79 -15.20 -0.42 -0.33
N CYS A 80 -14.15 -1.19 -0.63
CA CYS A 80 -12.81 -0.67 -0.87
C CYS A 80 -12.19 -1.38 -2.07
N TYR A 81 -11.41 -0.62 -2.83
CA TYR A 81 -10.56 -1.13 -3.90
C TYR A 81 -9.10 -0.83 -3.53
N MET A 82 -8.29 -1.88 -3.37
CA MET A 82 -6.85 -1.76 -3.24
C MET A 82 -6.22 -1.79 -4.63
N ALA A 83 -5.90 -0.60 -5.14
CA ALA A 83 -5.18 -0.44 -6.39
C ALA A 83 -3.70 -0.80 -6.19
N ASP A 84 -3.26 -1.85 -6.86
CA ASP A 84 -2.02 -2.53 -6.51
C ASP A 84 -0.88 -2.27 -7.52
N PHE A 85 0.23 -1.74 -7.00
CA PHE A 85 1.50 -1.54 -7.72
C PHE A 85 2.58 -2.55 -7.29
N GLU A 86 2.22 -3.49 -6.42
CA GLU A 86 3.08 -4.52 -5.85
C GLU A 86 2.86 -5.85 -6.60
N ASP A 87 2.21 -6.83 -5.98
CA ASP A 87 2.30 -8.23 -6.40
C ASP A 87 1.43 -8.57 -7.64
N SER A 88 0.33 -7.85 -7.88
CA SER A 88 -0.54 -8.11 -9.04
C SER A 88 -0.16 -7.32 -10.30
N THR A 89 0.82 -6.41 -10.22
CA THR A 89 1.25 -5.58 -11.34
C THR A 89 2.74 -5.78 -11.63
N ALA A 90 3.09 -6.24 -12.83
CA ALA A 90 4.49 -6.26 -13.26
C ALA A 90 5.06 -4.82 -13.23
N PRO A 91 6.19 -4.56 -12.52
CA PRO A 91 6.66 -3.21 -12.25
C PRO A 91 7.45 -2.61 -13.43
N THR A 92 6.86 -2.66 -14.62
CA THR A 92 7.40 -1.96 -15.78
C THR A 92 7.19 -0.46 -15.63
N TRP A 93 8.07 0.35 -16.22
CA TRP A 93 7.94 1.81 -16.21
C TRP A 93 6.56 2.27 -16.68
N PHE A 94 6.08 1.70 -17.78
CA PHE A 94 4.78 2.04 -18.37
C PHE A 94 3.63 1.72 -17.41
N ASN A 95 3.60 0.53 -16.82
CA ASN A 95 2.54 0.16 -15.86
C ASN A 95 2.51 1.07 -14.64
N GLN A 96 3.69 1.43 -14.12
CA GLN A 96 3.80 2.29 -12.93
C GLN A 96 3.35 3.73 -13.24
N VAL A 97 3.78 4.30 -14.36
CA VAL A 97 3.39 5.67 -14.76
C VAL A 97 1.93 5.73 -15.18
N ASP A 98 1.49 4.83 -16.06
CA ASP A 98 0.11 4.79 -16.54
C ASP A 98 -0.87 4.46 -15.41
N GLY A 99 -0.46 3.60 -14.47
CA GLY A 99 -1.23 3.32 -13.27
C GLY A 99 -1.50 4.57 -12.43
N GLN A 100 -0.50 5.45 -12.24
CA GLN A 100 -0.70 6.72 -11.55
C GLN A 100 -1.67 7.64 -12.29
N VAL A 101 -1.54 7.74 -13.61
CA VAL A 101 -2.47 8.50 -14.47
C VAL A 101 -3.90 7.96 -14.35
N ASN A 102 -4.06 6.64 -14.40
CA ASN A 102 -5.36 5.98 -14.23
C ASN A 102 -5.99 6.29 -12.87
N LEU A 103 -5.20 6.29 -11.79
CA LEU A 103 -5.71 6.63 -10.45
C LEU A 103 -6.06 8.11 -10.31
N ILE A 104 -5.30 9.02 -10.92
CA ILE A 104 -5.64 10.45 -10.96
C ILE A 104 -6.99 10.64 -11.65
N ASP A 105 -7.20 10.00 -12.79
CA ASP A 105 -8.47 10.07 -13.53
C ASP A 105 -9.62 9.42 -12.75
N ALA A 106 -9.36 8.32 -12.04
CA ALA A 106 -10.36 7.64 -11.23
C ALA A 106 -10.84 8.50 -10.06
N VAL A 107 -9.90 9.13 -9.32
CA VAL A 107 -10.22 10.06 -8.23
C VAL A 107 -10.99 11.28 -8.74
N ARG A 108 -10.62 11.79 -9.92
CA ARG A 108 -11.31 12.90 -10.59
C ARG A 108 -12.64 12.50 -11.25
N LYS A 109 -12.97 11.21 -11.28
CA LYS A 109 -14.16 10.66 -11.94
C LYS A 109 -14.20 10.95 -13.44
N THR A 110 -13.03 11.04 -14.08
CA THR A 110 -12.86 11.27 -15.53
C THR A 110 -12.34 10.03 -16.26
N ILE A 111 -12.06 8.95 -15.53
CA ILE A 111 -11.57 7.70 -16.11
C ILE A 111 -12.62 7.08 -17.05
N SER A 112 -12.20 6.77 -18.27
CA SER A 112 -13.01 6.09 -19.28
C SER A 112 -12.13 5.10 -20.04
N TYR A 113 -12.76 4.07 -20.59
CA TYR A 113 -12.10 3.04 -21.37
C TYR A 113 -13.04 2.60 -22.49
N THR A 114 -12.51 2.53 -23.72
CA THR A 114 -13.21 1.96 -24.87
C THR A 114 -12.42 0.75 -25.35
N HIS A 115 -13.10 -0.38 -25.46
CA HIS A 115 -12.51 -1.63 -25.86
C HIS A 115 -12.16 -1.61 -27.35
N PRO A 116 -10.89 -1.83 -27.72
CA PRO A 116 -10.42 -1.63 -29.10
C PRO A 116 -11.09 -2.58 -30.12
N GLN A 117 -11.55 -3.76 -29.68
CA GLN A 117 -12.13 -4.77 -30.58
C GLN A 117 -13.65 -4.71 -30.66
N THR A 118 -14.32 -4.16 -29.64
CA THR A 118 -15.80 -4.18 -29.57
C THR A 118 -16.41 -2.79 -29.61
N GLY A 119 -15.59 -1.73 -29.51
CA GLY A 119 -16.03 -0.33 -29.53
C GLY A 119 -16.91 0.06 -28.33
N LYS A 120 -17.01 -0.82 -27.33
CA LYS A 120 -17.79 -0.63 -26.10
C LYS A 120 -16.95 -0.07 -24.98
#